data_AF-A0A949XWE1-F1
#
_entry.id   AF-A0A949XWE1-F1
#
_cell.length_a   1.000
_cell.length_b   1.000
_cell.length_c   1.000
_cell.angle_alpha   90.00
_cell.angle_beta   90.00
_cell.angle_gamma   90.00
#
_symmetry.space_group_name_H-M   'P 1'
#
loop_
_entity.id
_entity.type
_entity.pdbx_description
1 polymer ?
#
loop_
_entity_poly.entity_id
_entity_poly.type
_entity_poly.pdbx_seq_one_letter_code
_entity_poly.pdbx_strand_id
1 'polypeptide(L)'
;MYDGPFCVLCLVDNRAFLRLSFRVLEHDPTKDDIRSFLADFKAQLDTRGLDVRGITTDGSDLYPEPLQELWPDVPHQVCEFHVLMEITKAVLHALATTRKELRAQIPKQPRGRPRKAQTAQARKTARRQHQVSELFEHRHLFVQRRLTAGQKKTLQRITRGLAHLRSLRQIMEEVYRLFDRRCRTATALARLARLRRRVRRFKRLGRALDKLSSPNLEKALEFLDDKLLPATSNAVERSNRRYRKAQRSIYSVRTAEHIGQRIALDMQRDQQAPDRAQTTKTLHQARSGAKELQE
;
A
#
# COMPACT_ATOMS: atom_id res chain seq x y z
N MET A 1 5.65 -12.47 -4.05
CA MET A 1 6.25 -11.41 -4.90
C MET A 1 6.72 -12.05 -6.19
N TYR A 2 6.66 -11.35 -7.32
CA TYR A 2 7.16 -11.89 -8.59
C TYR A 2 8.60 -11.43 -8.86
N ASP A 3 9.38 -12.33 -9.46
CA ASP A 3 10.69 -12.06 -10.04
C ASP A 3 10.79 -12.78 -11.40
N GLY A 4 10.52 -12.03 -12.48
CA GLY A 4 10.37 -12.65 -13.80
C GLY A 4 9.20 -13.66 -13.82
N PRO A 5 9.41 -14.90 -14.29
CA PRO A 5 8.37 -15.94 -14.30
C PRO A 5 8.18 -16.61 -12.93
N PHE A 6 8.99 -16.28 -11.92
CA PHE A 6 8.96 -16.94 -10.63
C PHE A 6 8.08 -16.20 -9.63
N CYS A 7 7.32 -16.95 -8.83
CA CYS A 7 6.58 -16.42 -7.69
C CYS A 7 7.28 -16.84 -6.38
N VAL A 8 7.57 -15.87 -5.52
CA VAL A 8 8.14 -16.12 -4.20
C VAL A 8 7.09 -15.89 -3.12
N LEU A 9 6.72 -16.95 -2.41
CA LEU A 9 5.94 -16.92 -1.18
C LEU A 9 6.87 -16.61 -0.01
N CYS A 10 6.43 -15.77 0.94
CA CYS A 10 7.23 -15.40 2.10
C CYS A 10 6.36 -15.28 3.34
N LEU A 11 6.87 -15.79 4.47
CA LEU A 11 6.38 -15.53 5.81
C LEU A 11 7.43 -14.72 6.56
N VAL A 12 6.99 -13.68 7.26
CA VAL A 12 7.87 -12.73 7.95
C VAL A 12 7.29 -12.44 9.32
N ASP A 13 8.13 -12.51 10.35
CA ASP A 13 7.79 -11.99 11.66
C ASP A 13 7.69 -10.47 11.58
N ASN A 14 6.50 -9.95 11.85
CA ASN A 14 6.23 -8.53 11.75
C ASN A 14 6.77 -7.73 12.95
N ARG A 15 7.23 -8.40 14.03
CA ARG A 15 7.90 -7.76 15.17
C ARG A 15 9.41 -7.66 14.94
N ALA A 16 10.08 -8.77 14.66
CA ALA A 16 11.53 -8.77 14.41
C ALA A 16 11.91 -8.31 13.00
N PHE A 17 10.94 -8.20 12.07
CA PHE A 17 11.19 -7.93 10.65
C PHE A 17 12.07 -9.01 9.99
N LEU A 18 12.01 -10.25 10.49
CA LEU A 18 12.78 -11.38 10.01
C LEU A 18 11.93 -12.28 9.14
N ARG A 19 12.43 -12.63 7.95
CA ARG A 19 11.81 -13.66 7.11
C ARG A 19 11.99 -15.00 7.83
N LEU A 20 10.88 -15.69 8.06
CA LEU A 20 10.84 -16.98 8.76
C LEU A 20 10.90 -18.14 7.78
N SER A 21 10.19 -18.01 6.65
CA SER A 21 10.12 -19.05 5.62
C SER A 21 9.86 -18.43 4.25
N PHE A 22 10.26 -19.13 3.20
CA PHE A 22 9.94 -18.78 1.83
C PHE A 22 9.81 -20.03 0.95
N ARG A 23 9.16 -19.86 -0.20
CA ARG A 23 9.09 -20.86 -1.27
C ARG A 23 9.16 -20.15 -2.62
N VAL A 24 9.93 -20.70 -3.54
CA VAL A 24 10.01 -20.21 -4.92
C VAL A 24 9.20 -21.16 -5.79
N LEU A 25 8.29 -20.60 -6.57
CA LEU A 25 7.45 -21.31 -7.53
C LEU A 25 7.85 -20.88 -8.94
N GLU A 26 7.83 -21.81 -9.88
CA GLU A 26 8.06 -21.55 -11.32
C GLU A 26 6.75 -21.32 -12.08
N HIS A 27 5.68 -21.05 -11.35
CA HIS A 27 4.33 -20.82 -11.86
C HIS A 27 3.58 -19.83 -10.96
N ASP A 28 2.42 -19.38 -11.43
CA ASP A 28 1.52 -18.56 -10.63
C ASP A 28 0.97 -19.38 -9.45
N PRO A 29 0.90 -18.79 -8.25
CA PRO A 29 0.53 -19.52 -7.04
C PRO A 29 -0.94 -19.92 -7.07
N THR A 30 -1.21 -21.17 -6.67
CA THR A 30 -2.55 -21.70 -6.43
C THR A 30 -2.90 -21.70 -4.95
N LYS A 31 -4.16 -21.99 -4.60
CA LYS A 31 -4.56 -22.20 -3.20
C LYS A 31 -3.83 -23.39 -2.58
N ASP A 32 -3.56 -24.44 -3.36
CA ASP A 32 -2.85 -25.64 -2.90
C ASP A 32 -1.39 -25.33 -2.57
N ASP A 33 -0.74 -24.48 -3.37
CA ASP A 33 0.64 -24.02 -3.07
C ASP A 33 0.69 -23.26 -1.75
N ILE A 34 -0.28 -22.36 -1.50
CA ILE A 34 -0.41 -21.63 -0.25
C ILE A 34 -0.66 -22.60 0.90
N ARG A 35 -1.61 -23.52 0.75
CA ARG A 35 -1.95 -24.53 1.77
C ARG A 35 -0.74 -25.37 2.15
N SER A 36 -0.04 -25.94 1.18
CA SER A 36 1.18 -26.72 1.42
C SER A 36 2.25 -25.87 2.11
N PHE A 37 2.50 -24.65 1.64
CA PHE A 37 3.51 -23.78 2.22
C PHE A 37 3.23 -23.41 3.68
N LEU A 38 1.96 -23.14 3.99
CA LEU A 38 1.53 -22.82 5.35
C LEU A 38 1.51 -24.05 6.26
N ALA A 39 1.12 -25.22 5.75
CA ALA A 39 1.14 -26.48 6.50
C ALA A 39 2.55 -26.87 6.94
N ASP A 40 3.53 -26.75 6.04
CA ASP A 40 4.94 -27.02 6.37
C ASP A 40 5.46 -26.07 7.45
N PHE A 41 5.05 -24.80 7.38
CA PHE A 41 5.40 -23.82 8.41
C PHE A 41 4.70 -24.12 9.75
N LYS A 42 3.43 -24.53 9.72
CA LYS A 42 2.68 -24.94 10.92
C LYS A 42 3.36 -26.13 11.61
N ALA A 43 3.76 -27.16 10.87
CA ALA A 43 4.47 -28.30 11.43
C ALA A 43 5.77 -27.90 12.14
N GLN A 44 6.49 -26.90 11.59
CA GLN A 44 7.69 -26.33 12.22
C GLN A 44 7.37 -25.57 13.52
N LEU A 45 6.24 -24.87 13.59
CA LEU A 45 5.79 -24.21 14.81
C LEU A 45 5.36 -25.21 15.87
N ASP A 46 4.57 -26.21 15.48
CA ASP A 46 4.05 -27.26 16.37
C ASP A 46 5.21 -28.03 17.02
N THR A 47 6.24 -28.40 16.23
CA THR A 47 7.47 -29.05 16.71
C THR A 47 8.19 -28.23 17.79
N ARG A 48 8.04 -26.89 17.76
CA ARG A 48 8.68 -25.96 18.70
C ARG A 48 7.73 -25.51 19.83
N GLY A 49 6.49 -26.00 19.86
CA GLY A 49 5.47 -25.56 20.80
C GLY A 49 5.14 -24.07 20.68
N LEU A 50 5.14 -23.53 19.46
CA LEU A 50 4.87 -22.11 19.19
C LEU A 50 3.49 -21.88 18.58
N ASP A 51 2.81 -20.84 19.06
CA ASP A 51 1.48 -20.46 18.58
C ASP A 51 1.50 -19.23 17.65
N VAL A 52 0.62 -19.22 16.66
CA VAL A 52 0.34 -18.04 15.84
C VAL A 52 -0.71 -17.18 16.54
N ARG A 53 -0.41 -15.89 16.75
CA ARG A 53 -1.31 -14.95 17.45
C ARG A 53 -2.15 -14.07 16.52
N GLY A 54 -1.76 -13.94 15.26
CA GLY A 54 -2.46 -13.13 14.28
C GLY A 54 -1.74 -13.13 12.92
N ILE A 55 -2.51 -12.97 11.85
CA ILE A 55 -2.03 -13.10 10.47
C ILE A 55 -2.40 -11.86 9.67
N THR A 56 -1.46 -11.31 8.90
CA THR A 56 -1.72 -10.19 7.98
C THR A 56 -1.33 -10.58 6.55
N THR A 57 -2.26 -10.53 5.60
CA THR A 57 -2.01 -10.83 4.18
C THR A 57 -2.30 -9.62 3.27
N ASP A 58 -1.95 -9.69 1.99
CA ASP A 58 -2.16 -8.59 1.02
C ASP A 58 -3.60 -8.44 0.51
N GLY A 59 -4.50 -9.36 0.90
CA GLY A 59 -5.89 -9.39 0.47
C GLY A 59 -6.16 -10.22 -0.78
N SER A 60 -5.20 -11.06 -1.21
CA SER A 60 -5.43 -12.09 -2.22
C SER A 60 -6.44 -13.15 -1.77
N ASP A 61 -7.28 -13.60 -2.71
CA ASP A 61 -8.29 -14.66 -2.51
C ASP A 61 -7.67 -16.06 -2.31
N LEU A 62 -6.34 -16.17 -2.43
CA LEU A 62 -5.60 -17.43 -2.21
C LEU A 62 -5.46 -17.79 -0.73
N TYR A 63 -5.62 -16.83 0.18
CA TYR A 63 -5.35 -17.03 1.62
C TYR A 63 -6.55 -17.48 2.47
N PRO A 64 -7.79 -16.98 2.30
CA PRO A 64 -8.85 -17.19 3.28
C PRO A 64 -9.13 -18.66 3.59
N GLU A 65 -9.23 -19.51 2.57
CA GLU A 65 -9.54 -20.93 2.73
C GLU A 65 -8.39 -21.73 3.40
N PRO A 66 -7.13 -21.66 2.92
CA PRO A 66 -6.01 -22.30 3.62
C PRO A 66 -5.81 -21.83 5.06
N LEU A 67 -6.05 -20.54 5.33
CA LEU A 67 -5.94 -19.99 6.69
C LEU A 67 -7.03 -20.54 7.61
N GLN A 68 -8.27 -20.65 7.11
CA GLN A 68 -9.39 -21.20 7.88
C GLN A 68 -9.17 -22.67 8.25
N GLU A 69 -8.55 -23.45 7.36
CA GLU A 69 -8.23 -24.86 7.61
C GLU A 69 -7.10 -25.04 8.63
N LEU A 70 -6.04 -24.25 8.52
CA LEU A 70 -4.82 -24.44 9.32
C LEU A 70 -4.85 -23.71 10.67
N TRP A 71 -5.55 -22.57 10.73
CA TRP A 71 -5.62 -21.70 11.91
C TRP A 71 -7.02 -21.06 12.06
N PRO A 72 -8.07 -21.85 12.32
CA PRO A 72 -9.45 -21.37 12.37
C PRO A 72 -9.69 -20.29 13.44
N ASP A 73 -8.97 -20.36 14.56
CA ASP A 73 -9.14 -19.45 15.70
C ASP A 73 -8.17 -18.27 15.70
N VAL A 74 -7.27 -18.19 14.70
CA VAL A 74 -6.28 -17.12 14.63
C VAL A 74 -6.87 -15.93 13.88
N PRO A 75 -6.86 -14.72 14.47
CA PRO A 75 -7.45 -13.58 13.81
C PRO A 75 -6.62 -13.18 12.58
N HIS A 76 -7.31 -12.99 11.47
CA HIS A 76 -6.73 -12.64 10.18
C HIS A 76 -7.15 -11.24 9.76
N GLN A 77 -6.17 -10.44 9.34
CA GLN A 77 -6.35 -9.11 8.80
C GLN A 77 -5.84 -9.02 7.35
N VAL A 78 -6.57 -8.28 6.51
CA VAL A 78 -6.03 -7.77 5.25
C VAL A 78 -5.19 -6.52 5.51
N CYS A 79 -4.02 -6.44 4.89
CA CYS A 79 -3.08 -5.35 5.05
C CYS A 79 -3.71 -3.99 4.69
N GLU A 80 -3.75 -3.07 5.67
CA GLU A 80 -4.27 -1.70 5.50
C GLU A 80 -3.61 -0.99 4.31
N PHE A 81 -2.31 -1.21 4.10
CA PHE A 81 -1.57 -0.56 3.03
C PHE A 81 -2.12 -0.93 1.64
N HIS A 82 -2.44 -2.21 1.41
CA HIS A 82 -2.98 -2.66 0.13
C HIS A 82 -4.37 -2.07 -0.11
N VAL A 83 -5.21 -2.03 0.92
CA VAL A 83 -6.54 -1.41 0.86
C VAL A 83 -6.44 0.09 0.55
N LEU A 84 -5.58 0.83 1.27
CA LEU A 84 -5.35 2.26 1.01
C LEU A 84 -4.78 2.52 -0.37
N MET A 85 -3.86 1.67 -0.84
CA MET A 85 -3.29 1.76 -2.19
C MET A 85 -4.37 1.62 -3.25
N GLU A 86 -5.24 0.60 -3.14
CA GLU A 86 -6.31 0.35 -4.11
C GLU A 86 -7.34 1.49 -4.13
N ILE A 87 -7.74 2.00 -2.95
CA ILE A 87 -8.65 3.17 -2.86
C ILE A 87 -7.97 4.43 -3.43
N THR A 88 -6.68 4.64 -3.15
CA THR A 88 -5.90 5.76 -3.71
C THR A 88 -5.88 5.73 -5.23
N LYS A 89 -5.62 4.56 -5.83
CA LYS A 89 -5.69 4.37 -7.29
C LYS A 89 -7.09 4.67 -7.83
N ALA A 90 -8.13 4.18 -7.17
CA ALA A 90 -9.52 4.43 -7.56
C ALA A 90 -9.87 5.93 -7.56
N VAL A 91 -9.44 6.67 -6.53
CA VAL A 91 -9.59 8.14 -6.45
C VAL A 91 -8.86 8.84 -7.59
N LEU A 92 -7.61 8.48 -7.86
CA LEU A 92 -6.83 9.08 -8.95
C LEU A 92 -7.42 8.75 -10.33
N HIS A 93 -7.96 7.54 -10.50
CA HIS A 93 -8.66 7.14 -11.72
C HIS A 93 -9.93 7.96 -11.91
N ALA A 94 -10.74 8.15 -10.87
CA ALA A 94 -11.94 8.99 -10.91
C ALA A 94 -11.61 10.44 -11.31
N LEU A 95 -10.52 11.01 -10.75
CA LEU A 95 -10.02 12.32 -11.12
C LEU A 95 -9.55 12.36 -12.59
N ALA A 96 -8.82 11.35 -13.03
CA ALA A 96 -8.34 11.24 -14.41
C ALA A 96 -9.49 11.19 -15.42
N THR A 97 -10.55 10.43 -15.12
CA THR A 97 -11.78 10.35 -15.94
C THR A 97 -12.48 11.69 -15.99
N THR A 98 -12.67 12.36 -14.85
CA THR A 98 -13.25 13.71 -14.79
C THR A 98 -12.45 14.69 -15.64
N ARG A 99 -11.11 14.66 -15.54
CA ARG A 99 -10.22 15.50 -16.34
C ARG A 99 -10.37 15.25 -17.85
N LYS A 100 -10.47 13.99 -18.27
CA LYS A 100 -10.68 13.62 -19.68
C LYS A 100 -11.99 14.20 -20.22
N GLU A 101 -13.07 14.10 -19.46
CA GLU A 101 -14.36 14.67 -19.85
C GLU A 101 -14.34 16.19 -19.91
N LEU A 102 -13.74 16.86 -18.92
CA LEU A 102 -13.57 18.31 -18.93
C LEU A 102 -12.80 18.76 -20.17
N ARG A 103 -11.74 18.02 -20.54
CA ARG A 103 -10.96 18.31 -21.75
C ARG A 103 -11.76 18.11 -23.03
N ALA A 104 -12.61 17.07 -23.10
CA ALA A 104 -13.49 16.82 -24.24
C ALA A 104 -14.53 17.93 -24.46
N GLN A 105 -14.97 18.61 -23.39
CA GLN A 105 -15.90 19.74 -23.46
C GLN A 105 -15.25 21.08 -23.86
N ILE A 106 -13.93 21.11 -24.07
CA ILE A 106 -13.23 22.32 -24.50
C ILE A 106 -13.28 22.40 -26.04
N PRO A 107 -13.91 23.44 -26.62
CA PRO A 107 -14.00 23.58 -28.06
C PRO A 107 -12.61 23.81 -28.68
N LYS A 108 -12.34 23.16 -29.82
CA LYS A 108 -11.12 23.41 -30.61
C LYS A 108 -11.08 24.88 -31.03
N GLN A 109 -9.90 25.51 -30.94
CA GLN A 109 -9.69 26.89 -31.38
C GLN A 109 -8.85 26.89 -32.66
N PRO A 110 -9.12 27.82 -33.60
CA PRO A 110 -8.26 28.01 -34.76
C PRO A 110 -6.85 28.46 -34.32
N ARG A 111 -5.85 28.16 -35.13
CA ARG A 111 -4.48 28.67 -34.91
C ARG A 111 -4.45 30.18 -35.15
N GLY A 112 -3.66 30.91 -34.36
CA GLY A 112 -3.43 32.35 -34.51
C GLY A 112 -4.19 33.24 -33.53
N ARG A 113 -4.05 34.56 -33.69
CA ARG A 113 -4.65 35.57 -32.80
C ARG A 113 -6.17 35.59 -32.94
N PRO A 114 -6.95 35.53 -31.84
CA PRO A 114 -8.40 35.63 -31.91
C PRO A 114 -8.87 36.97 -32.50
N ARG A 115 -9.94 36.93 -33.31
CA ARG A 115 -10.65 38.15 -33.72
C ARG A 115 -11.31 38.83 -32.50
N LYS A 116 -11.50 40.16 -32.53
CA LYS A 116 -12.07 40.92 -31.39
C LYS A 116 -13.35 40.27 -30.82
N ALA A 117 -14.29 39.87 -31.68
CA ALA A 117 -15.55 39.20 -31.30
C ALA A 117 -15.38 37.83 -30.60
N GLN A 118 -14.26 37.13 -30.84
CA GLN A 118 -13.98 35.80 -30.30
C GLN A 118 -13.10 35.83 -29.04
N THR A 119 -12.63 37.01 -28.63
CA THR A 119 -11.69 37.20 -27.51
C THR A 119 -12.22 36.61 -26.19
N ALA A 120 -13.51 36.81 -25.90
CA ALA A 120 -14.13 36.30 -24.68
C ALA A 120 -14.15 34.76 -24.65
N GLN A 121 -14.48 34.13 -25.77
CA GLN A 121 -14.52 32.68 -25.91
C GLN A 121 -13.11 32.07 -25.86
N ALA A 122 -12.12 32.71 -26.49
CA ALA A 122 -10.72 32.29 -26.40
C ALA A 122 -10.20 32.33 -24.95
N ARG A 123 -10.49 33.42 -24.21
CA ARG A 123 -10.15 33.53 -22.78
C ARG A 123 -10.83 32.44 -21.93
N LYS A 124 -12.11 32.16 -22.16
CA LYS A 124 -12.84 31.09 -21.45
C LYS A 124 -12.23 29.71 -21.72
N THR A 125 -11.87 29.44 -22.97
CA THR A 125 -11.22 28.20 -23.40
C THR A 125 -9.85 28.04 -22.73
N ALA A 126 -9.01 29.10 -22.77
CA ALA A 126 -7.71 29.10 -22.12
C ALA A 126 -7.81 28.86 -20.61
N ARG A 127 -8.78 29.48 -19.93
CA ARG A 127 -9.07 29.24 -18.51
C ARG A 127 -9.43 27.78 -18.22
N ARG A 128 -10.28 27.17 -19.05
CA ARG A 128 -10.64 25.74 -18.91
C ARG A 128 -9.45 24.82 -19.15
N GLN A 129 -8.61 25.10 -20.15
CA GLN A 129 -7.38 24.35 -20.42
C GLN A 129 -6.41 24.43 -19.24
N HIS A 130 -6.21 25.64 -18.71
CA HIS A 130 -5.38 25.85 -17.52
C HIS A 130 -5.93 25.06 -16.32
N GLN A 131 -7.24 25.11 -16.05
CA GLN A 131 -7.86 24.32 -14.97
C GLN A 131 -7.63 22.80 -15.15
N VAL A 132 -7.72 22.28 -16.37
CA VAL A 132 -7.43 20.86 -16.69
C VAL A 132 -5.96 20.50 -16.40
N SER A 133 -5.03 21.41 -16.71
CA SER A 133 -3.60 21.24 -16.41
C SER A 133 -3.35 21.23 -14.90
N GLU A 134 -3.91 22.20 -14.18
CA GLU A 134 -3.79 22.34 -12.72
C GLU A 134 -4.34 21.11 -11.98
N LEU A 135 -5.46 20.53 -12.45
CA LEU A 135 -6.00 19.29 -11.88
C LEU A 135 -5.03 18.11 -12.03
N PHE A 136 -4.24 18.07 -13.09
CA PHE A 136 -3.24 17.02 -13.28
C PHE A 136 -1.99 17.24 -12.42
N GLU A 137 -1.49 18.46 -12.40
CA GLU A 137 -0.32 18.86 -11.61
C GLU A 137 -0.56 18.61 -10.13
N HIS A 138 -1.70 19.07 -9.62
CA HIS A 138 -2.08 18.97 -8.21
C HIS A 138 -2.90 17.70 -7.87
N ARG A 139 -2.89 16.68 -8.72
CA ARG A 139 -3.64 15.42 -8.49
C ARG A 139 -3.31 14.75 -7.15
N HIS A 140 -2.07 14.89 -6.69
CA HIS A 140 -1.60 14.33 -5.42
C HIS A 140 -2.35 14.91 -4.21
N LEU A 141 -2.88 16.13 -4.29
CA LEU A 141 -3.64 16.76 -3.20
C LEU A 141 -4.95 16.02 -2.88
N PHE A 142 -5.49 15.23 -3.82
CA PHE A 142 -6.69 14.43 -3.62
C PHE A 142 -6.46 13.22 -2.72
N VAL A 143 -5.22 12.74 -2.65
CA VAL A 143 -4.83 11.52 -1.95
C VAL A 143 -3.77 11.75 -0.88
N GLN A 144 -3.27 12.98 -0.72
CA GLN A 144 -2.33 13.27 0.35
C GLN A 144 -3.03 13.24 1.72
N ARG A 145 -2.47 12.50 2.68
CA ARG A 145 -3.07 12.28 4.02
C ARG A 145 -3.36 13.58 4.78
N ARG A 146 -2.39 14.51 4.80
CA ARG A 146 -2.52 15.82 5.47
C ARG A 146 -2.19 16.92 4.49
N LEU A 147 -3.05 17.93 4.42
CA LEU A 147 -2.86 19.12 3.58
C LEU A 147 -2.52 20.33 4.44
N THR A 148 -1.53 21.11 4.01
CA THR A 148 -1.24 22.43 4.59
C THR A 148 -2.35 23.44 4.24
N ALA A 149 -2.38 24.58 4.92
CA ALA A 149 -3.33 25.65 4.61
C ALA A 149 -3.21 26.13 3.15
N GLY A 150 -1.99 26.27 2.63
CA GLY A 150 -1.75 26.61 1.23
C GLY A 150 -2.28 25.55 0.26
N GLN A 151 -2.02 24.27 0.54
CA GLN A 151 -2.53 23.17 -0.29
C GLN A 151 -4.07 23.10 -0.29
N LYS A 152 -4.72 23.38 0.85
CA LYS A 152 -6.19 23.50 0.92
C LYS A 152 -6.71 24.63 0.04
N LYS A 153 -6.06 25.81 0.05
CA LYS A 153 -6.41 26.95 -0.83
C LYS A 153 -6.24 26.58 -2.30
N THR A 154 -5.14 25.91 -2.66
CA THR A 154 -4.91 25.40 -4.02
C THR A 154 -6.01 24.43 -4.43
N LEU A 155 -6.35 23.45 -3.59
CA LEU A 155 -7.41 22.49 -3.88
C LEU A 155 -8.77 23.17 -4.09
N GLN A 156 -9.12 24.15 -3.25
CA GLN A 156 -10.35 24.93 -3.40
C GLN A 156 -10.40 25.69 -4.71
N ARG A 157 -9.27 26.27 -5.15
CA ARG A 157 -9.12 27.00 -6.42
C ARG A 157 -9.29 26.08 -7.63
N ILE A 158 -8.56 24.97 -7.69
CA ILE A 158 -8.58 24.07 -8.87
C ILE A 158 -9.93 23.32 -9.00
N THR A 159 -10.65 23.15 -7.90
CA THR A 159 -11.99 22.50 -7.88
C THR A 159 -13.16 23.49 -7.96
N ARG A 160 -12.94 24.78 -8.26
CA ARG A 160 -14.04 25.74 -8.48
C ARG A 160 -14.95 25.25 -9.62
N GLY A 161 -16.26 25.25 -9.38
CA GLY A 161 -17.27 24.71 -10.31
C GLY A 161 -17.34 23.17 -10.37
N LEU A 162 -16.55 22.46 -9.56
CA LEU A 162 -16.44 20.99 -9.59
C LEU A 162 -16.68 20.39 -8.18
N ALA A 163 -17.88 20.58 -7.64
CA ALA A 163 -18.22 20.16 -6.27
C ALA A 163 -18.04 18.65 -6.01
N HIS A 164 -18.21 17.82 -7.04
CA HIS A 164 -17.98 16.38 -6.96
C HIS A 164 -16.51 16.03 -6.67
N LEU A 165 -15.54 16.81 -7.18
CA LEU A 165 -14.12 16.62 -6.88
C LEU A 165 -13.78 16.96 -5.42
N ARG A 166 -14.47 17.95 -4.83
CA ARG A 166 -14.35 18.23 -3.39
C ARG A 166 -14.90 17.08 -2.56
N SER A 167 -16.02 16.51 -2.97
CA SER A 167 -16.60 15.32 -2.33
C SER A 167 -15.64 14.12 -2.42
N LEU A 168 -14.98 13.92 -3.56
CA LEU A 168 -13.97 12.88 -3.74
C LEU A 168 -12.80 13.04 -2.75
N ARG A 169 -12.30 14.27 -2.55
CA ARG A 169 -11.27 14.54 -1.53
C ARG A 169 -11.77 14.20 -0.13
N GLN A 170 -12.98 14.63 0.22
CA GLN A 170 -13.57 14.42 1.56
C GLN A 170 -13.74 12.92 1.85
N ILE A 171 -14.16 12.14 0.85
CA ILE A 171 -14.22 10.67 0.95
C ILE A 171 -12.85 10.12 1.31
N MET A 172 -11.78 10.56 0.64
CA MET A 172 -10.42 10.12 0.96
C MET A 172 -9.98 10.51 2.39
N GLU A 173 -10.40 11.68 2.91
CA GLU A 173 -10.16 12.02 4.32
C GLU A 173 -10.88 11.07 5.27
N GLU A 174 -12.13 10.72 4.99
CA GLU A 174 -12.89 9.78 5.80
C GLU A 174 -12.24 8.39 5.79
N VAL A 175 -11.76 7.93 4.64
CA VAL A 175 -10.99 6.67 4.53
C VAL A 175 -9.77 6.69 5.45
N TYR A 176 -8.98 7.76 5.44
CA TYR A 176 -7.83 7.88 6.36
C TYR A 176 -8.22 7.91 7.84
N ARG A 177 -9.44 8.36 8.17
CA ARG A 177 -9.95 8.37 9.55
C ARG A 177 -10.47 7.00 9.99
N LEU A 178 -10.74 6.07 9.08
CA LEU A 178 -11.11 4.69 9.44
C LEU A 178 -9.95 3.98 10.15
N PHE A 179 -8.73 4.21 9.67
CA PHE A 179 -7.49 3.61 10.21
C PHE A 179 -6.81 4.48 11.29
N ASP A 180 -7.56 5.35 11.96
CA ASP A 180 -7.03 6.09 13.11
C ASP A 180 -7.04 5.18 14.34
N ARG A 181 -5.86 4.82 14.85
CA ARG A 181 -5.71 3.92 16.02
C ARG A 181 -6.29 4.48 17.33
N ARG A 182 -6.72 5.74 17.35
CA ARG A 182 -7.49 6.31 18.48
C ARG A 182 -8.97 5.91 18.45
N CYS A 183 -9.42 5.31 17.35
CA CYS A 183 -10.77 4.82 17.16
C CYS A 183 -10.81 3.32 17.43
N ARG A 184 -11.92 2.84 18.00
CA ARG A 184 -12.17 1.39 18.14
C ARG A 184 -12.67 0.76 16.84
N THR A 185 -12.47 -0.54 16.66
CA THR A 185 -12.90 -1.29 15.45
C THR A 185 -14.40 -1.09 15.19
N ALA A 186 -15.24 -1.26 16.21
CA ALA A 186 -16.70 -1.07 16.09
C ALA A 186 -17.07 0.35 15.58
N THR A 187 -16.40 1.38 16.08
CA THR A 187 -16.63 2.77 15.64
C THR A 187 -16.13 2.99 14.21
N ALA A 188 -15.02 2.37 13.81
CA ALA A 188 -14.52 2.43 12.45
C ALA A 188 -15.49 1.75 11.47
N LEU A 189 -16.06 0.59 11.83
CA LEU A 189 -17.08 -0.10 11.04
C LEU A 189 -18.37 0.73 10.90
N ALA A 190 -18.84 1.37 11.97
CA ALA A 190 -19.99 2.27 11.91
C ALA A 190 -19.73 3.48 10.99
N ARG A 191 -18.53 4.05 11.04
CA ARG A 191 -18.09 5.14 10.12
C ARG A 191 -18.03 4.64 8.68
N LEU A 192 -17.51 3.45 8.44
CA LEU A 192 -17.47 2.83 7.11
C LEU A 192 -18.88 2.63 6.54
N ALA A 193 -19.83 2.13 7.34
CA ALA A 193 -21.22 1.98 6.92
C ALA A 193 -21.86 3.33 6.55
N ARG A 194 -21.57 4.40 7.31
CA ARG A 194 -22.00 5.77 6.97
C ARG A 194 -21.36 6.25 5.67
N LEU A 195 -20.06 6.03 5.48
CA LEU A 195 -19.33 6.41 4.28
C LEU A 195 -19.89 5.70 3.04
N ARG A 196 -20.13 4.38 3.11
CA ARG A 196 -20.75 3.60 2.02
C ARG A 196 -22.12 4.15 1.64
N ARG A 197 -22.99 4.44 2.62
CA ARG A 197 -24.31 5.07 2.37
C ARG A 197 -24.18 6.42 1.68
N ARG A 198 -23.21 7.24 2.08
CA ARG A 198 -22.94 8.54 1.45
C ARG A 198 -22.47 8.38 0.01
N VAL A 199 -21.49 7.51 -0.25
CA VAL A 199 -20.92 7.27 -1.58
C VAL A 199 -21.96 6.73 -2.55
N ARG A 200 -22.86 5.84 -2.11
CA ARG A 200 -23.95 5.29 -2.92
C ARG A 200 -24.88 6.36 -3.51
N ARG A 201 -25.06 7.50 -2.83
CA ARG A 201 -25.88 8.62 -3.33
C ARG A 201 -25.25 9.29 -4.57
N PHE A 202 -23.94 9.18 -4.74
CA PHE A 202 -23.23 9.72 -5.88
C PHE A 202 -23.00 8.63 -6.93
N LYS A 203 -24.02 8.31 -7.75
CA LYS A 203 -23.97 7.19 -8.73
C LYS A 203 -22.65 7.10 -9.53
N ARG A 204 -22.12 8.24 -9.97
CA ARG A 204 -20.87 8.33 -10.73
C ARG A 204 -19.61 8.07 -9.89
N LEU A 205 -19.57 8.56 -8.65
CA LEU A 205 -18.46 8.30 -7.72
C LEU A 205 -18.54 6.91 -7.09
N GLY A 206 -19.75 6.37 -6.89
CA GLY A 206 -19.99 5.03 -6.37
C GLY A 206 -19.25 3.99 -7.17
N ARG A 207 -19.52 3.89 -8.49
CA ARG A 207 -18.82 2.98 -9.40
C ARG A 207 -17.30 3.16 -9.40
N ALA A 208 -16.84 4.41 -9.30
CA ALA A 208 -15.42 4.69 -9.29
C ALA A 208 -14.74 4.30 -7.96
N LEU A 209 -15.51 4.09 -6.89
CA LEU A 209 -15.05 3.80 -5.54
C LEU A 209 -15.66 2.50 -5.00
N ASP A 210 -15.98 1.54 -5.87
CA ASP A 210 -16.54 0.24 -5.48
C ASP A 210 -15.64 -0.52 -4.49
N LYS A 211 -14.34 -0.21 -4.47
CA LYS A 211 -13.38 -0.71 -3.46
C LYS A 211 -13.79 -0.38 -2.01
N LEU A 212 -14.56 0.68 -1.77
CA LEU A 212 -15.11 0.99 -0.45
C LEU A 212 -16.19 -0.01 0.01
N SER A 213 -16.79 -0.73 -0.92
CA SER A 213 -17.78 -1.78 -0.64
C SER A 213 -17.14 -3.17 -0.50
N SER A 214 -15.83 -3.29 -0.69
CA SER A 214 -15.13 -4.58 -0.57
C SER A 214 -15.12 -5.09 0.87
N PRO A 215 -15.30 -6.40 1.09
CA PRO A 215 -15.13 -7.02 2.41
C PRO A 215 -13.69 -6.88 2.93
N ASN A 216 -12.69 -6.76 2.04
CA ASN A 216 -11.29 -6.57 2.43
C ASN A 216 -11.08 -5.27 3.23
N LEU A 217 -11.90 -4.24 3.01
CA LEU A 217 -11.82 -3.01 3.80
C LEU A 217 -12.30 -3.21 5.24
N GLU A 218 -13.30 -4.05 5.47
CA GLU A 218 -13.71 -4.41 6.84
C GLU A 218 -12.64 -5.28 7.50
N LYS A 219 -12.15 -6.29 6.76
CA LYS A 219 -11.09 -7.18 7.23
C LYS A 219 -9.77 -6.46 7.54
N ALA A 220 -9.54 -5.29 6.93
CA ALA A 220 -8.38 -4.45 7.23
C ALA A 220 -8.50 -3.62 8.51
N LEU A 221 -9.66 -3.62 9.17
CA LEU A 221 -9.90 -2.93 10.43
C LEU A 221 -9.82 -3.86 11.65
N GLU A 222 -9.62 -5.17 11.45
CA GLU A 222 -9.61 -6.21 12.49
C GLU A 222 -8.69 -5.87 13.68
N PHE A 223 -7.44 -5.51 13.38
CA PHE A 223 -6.38 -5.23 14.34
C PHE A 223 -6.35 -3.76 14.78
N LEU A 224 -7.39 -2.96 14.53
CA LEU A 224 -7.40 -1.56 14.95
C LEU A 224 -7.33 -1.43 16.48
N ASP A 225 -8.02 -2.33 17.18
CA ASP A 225 -8.04 -2.43 18.66
C ASP A 225 -6.80 -3.16 19.22
N ASP A 226 -6.05 -3.89 18.38
CA ASP A 226 -4.88 -4.64 18.81
C ASP A 226 -3.63 -3.75 18.89
N LYS A 227 -2.94 -3.80 20.04
CA LYS A 227 -1.71 -3.01 20.27
C LYS A 227 -0.45 -3.74 19.81
N LEU A 228 -0.49 -5.06 19.79
CA LEU A 228 0.64 -5.95 19.52
C LEU A 228 0.69 -6.39 18.06
N LEU A 229 -0.46 -6.53 17.40
CA LEU A 229 -0.57 -6.93 16.02
C LEU A 229 -0.47 -5.71 15.08
N PRO A 230 0.60 -5.61 14.27
CA PRO A 230 0.70 -4.57 13.24
C PRO A 230 -0.33 -4.75 12.11
N ALA A 231 -1.00 -3.65 11.75
CA ALA A 231 -2.05 -3.61 10.73
C ALA A 231 -1.57 -3.77 9.27
N THR A 232 -0.26 -3.86 9.04
CA THR A 232 0.35 -3.83 7.71
C THR A 232 1.34 -4.98 7.52
N SER A 233 1.41 -5.54 6.32
CA SER A 233 2.48 -6.45 5.86
C SER A 233 3.81 -5.73 5.54
N ASN A 234 4.10 -4.60 6.20
CA ASN A 234 5.28 -3.79 5.95
C ASN A 234 6.59 -4.55 6.10
N ALA A 235 6.66 -5.53 7.02
CA ALA A 235 7.84 -6.38 7.16
C ALA A 235 8.11 -7.21 5.89
N VAL A 236 7.06 -7.78 5.30
CA VAL A 236 7.13 -8.48 4.00
C VAL A 236 7.57 -7.52 2.91
N GLU A 237 6.95 -6.35 2.79
CA GLU A 237 7.32 -5.36 1.77
C GLU A 237 8.75 -4.84 1.89
N ARG A 238 9.23 -4.63 3.12
CA ARG A 238 10.62 -4.24 3.39
C ARG A 238 11.58 -5.36 2.99
N SER A 239 11.29 -6.60 3.37
CA SER A 239 12.10 -7.76 2.98
C SER A 239 12.16 -7.92 1.46
N ASN A 240 11.01 -7.82 0.79
CA ASN A 240 10.90 -7.88 -0.67
C ASN A 240 11.64 -6.74 -1.36
N ARG A 241 11.65 -5.53 -0.77
CA ARG A 241 12.42 -4.39 -1.30
C ARG A 241 13.92 -4.59 -1.18
N ARG A 242 14.41 -5.14 -0.06
CA ARG A 242 15.83 -5.46 0.11
C ARG A 242 16.27 -6.48 -0.93
N TYR A 243 15.48 -7.55 -1.11
CA TYR A 243 15.70 -8.54 -2.16
C TYR A 243 15.77 -7.89 -3.55
N ARG A 244 14.75 -7.11 -3.94
CA ARG A 244 14.71 -6.40 -5.24
C ARG A 244 15.91 -5.47 -5.42
N LYS A 245 16.34 -4.77 -4.37
CA LYS A 245 17.53 -3.91 -4.42
C LYS A 245 18.80 -4.73 -4.66
N ALA A 246 18.93 -5.87 -3.98
CA ALA A 246 20.07 -6.78 -4.11
C ALA A 246 20.10 -7.52 -5.47
N GLN A 247 18.95 -7.69 -6.12
CA GLN A 247 18.80 -8.30 -7.44
C GLN A 247 18.86 -7.31 -8.61
N ARG A 248 18.81 -5.99 -8.33
CA ARG A 248 18.70 -4.96 -9.38
C ARG A 248 19.81 -5.06 -10.43
N SER A 249 21.02 -5.47 -10.05
CA SER A 249 22.18 -5.57 -10.97
C SER A 249 22.31 -6.92 -11.67
N ILE A 250 21.43 -7.89 -11.39
CA ILE A 250 21.55 -9.27 -11.87
C ILE A 250 20.47 -9.48 -12.93
N TYR A 251 20.80 -9.48 -14.22
CA TYR A 251 19.80 -9.48 -15.30
C TYR A 251 19.68 -10.79 -16.08
N SER A 252 20.70 -11.66 -16.10
CA SER A 252 20.78 -12.77 -17.08
C SER A 252 20.83 -14.18 -16.48
N VAL A 253 20.89 -14.33 -15.16
CA VAL A 253 21.11 -15.64 -14.49
C VAL A 253 20.07 -15.87 -13.39
N ARG A 254 18.79 -15.74 -13.71
CA ARG A 254 17.70 -15.93 -12.73
C ARG A 254 17.02 -17.28 -12.97
N THR A 255 17.35 -18.24 -12.12
CA THR A 255 16.62 -19.52 -12.00
C THR A 255 15.94 -19.57 -10.62
N ALA A 256 14.97 -20.46 -10.42
CA ALA A 256 14.33 -20.63 -9.12
C ALA A 256 15.35 -20.94 -8.01
N GLU A 257 16.36 -21.75 -8.33
CA GLU A 257 17.46 -22.08 -7.43
C GLU A 257 18.26 -20.84 -7.01
N HIS A 258 18.73 -20.02 -7.96
CA HIS A 258 19.50 -18.81 -7.66
C HIS A 258 18.67 -17.79 -6.84
N ILE A 259 17.37 -17.69 -7.11
CA ILE A 259 16.45 -16.87 -6.32
C ILE A 259 16.42 -17.39 -4.88
N GLY A 260 16.26 -18.71 -4.71
CA GLY A 260 16.24 -19.35 -3.40
C GLY A 260 17.54 -19.15 -2.63
N GLN A 261 18.69 -19.40 -3.26
CA GLN A 261 20.02 -19.15 -2.68
C GLN A 261 20.19 -17.69 -2.24
N ARG A 262 19.73 -16.73 -3.05
CA ARG A 262 19.83 -15.30 -2.69
C ARG A 262 18.97 -14.95 -1.48
N ILE A 263 17.76 -15.50 -1.40
CA ILE A 263 16.88 -15.30 -0.24
C ILE A 263 17.50 -15.94 1.00
N ALA A 264 18.06 -17.15 0.88
CA ALA A 264 18.76 -17.83 1.96
C ALA A 264 19.95 -17.00 2.48
N LEU A 265 20.76 -16.41 1.59
CA LEU A 265 21.83 -15.49 1.98
C LEU A 265 21.32 -14.23 2.70
N ASP A 266 20.18 -13.66 2.29
CA ASP A 266 19.55 -12.53 3.00
C ASP A 266 19.11 -12.94 4.41
N MET A 267 18.54 -14.15 4.56
CA MET A 267 18.13 -14.71 5.85
C MET A 267 19.33 -15.00 6.76
N GLN A 268 20.38 -15.62 6.24
CA GLN A 268 21.63 -15.85 7.00
C GLN A 268 22.27 -14.53 7.44
N ARG A 269 22.29 -13.52 6.55
CA ARG A 269 22.78 -12.19 6.89
C ARG A 269 21.97 -11.58 8.04
N ASP A 270 20.65 -11.72 8.03
CA ASP A 270 19.78 -11.21 9.08
C ASP A 270 19.97 -11.96 10.40
N GLN A 271 20.16 -13.29 10.36
CA GLN A 271 20.46 -14.11 11.54
C GLN A 271 21.76 -13.67 12.23
N GLN A 272 22.80 -13.35 11.45
CA GLN A 272 24.11 -12.90 11.97
C GLN A 272 24.14 -11.41 12.35
N ALA A 273 23.06 -10.65 12.15
CA ALA A 273 23.07 -9.21 12.37
C ALA A 273 23.35 -8.79 13.82
N PRO A 274 22.80 -9.45 14.87
CA PRO A 274 23.09 -9.13 16.27
C PRO A 274 24.58 -9.29 16.59
N ASP A 275 25.18 -10.42 16.21
CA ASP A 275 26.59 -10.71 16.47
C ASP A 275 27.50 -9.70 15.79
N ARG A 276 27.25 -9.39 14.51
CA ARG A 276 28.01 -8.35 13.79
C ARG A 276 27.89 -6.98 14.46
N ALA A 277 26.72 -6.61 14.95
CA ALA A 277 26.52 -5.35 15.66
C ALA A 277 27.31 -5.31 16.97
N GLN A 278 27.30 -6.42 17.72
CA GLN A 278 28.09 -6.58 18.94
C GLN A 278 29.60 -6.50 18.66
N THR A 279 30.09 -7.24 17.66
CA THR A 279 31.51 -7.18 17.25
C THR A 279 31.91 -5.76 16.85
N THR A 280 31.08 -5.07 16.05
CA THR A 280 31.36 -3.69 15.62
C THR A 280 31.44 -2.75 16.82
N LYS A 281 30.53 -2.90 17.80
CA LYS A 281 30.53 -2.11 19.04
C LYS A 281 31.78 -2.37 19.87
N THR A 282 32.16 -3.63 20.08
CA THR A 282 33.37 -4.01 20.81
C THR A 282 34.62 -3.47 20.14
N LEU A 283 34.75 -3.59 18.81
CA LEU A 283 35.87 -3.05 18.05
C LEU A 283 35.96 -1.52 18.12
N HIS A 284 34.81 -0.83 18.10
CA HIS A 284 34.79 0.62 18.29
C HIS A 284 35.25 1.00 19.70
N GLN A 285 34.76 0.32 20.74
CA GLN A 285 35.15 0.59 22.13
C GLN A 285 36.65 0.34 22.35
N ALA A 286 37.21 -0.75 21.82
CA ALA A 286 38.64 -1.02 21.87
C ALA A 286 39.47 0.09 21.19
N ARG A 287 38.99 0.59 20.04
CA ARG A 287 39.64 1.69 19.32
C ARG A 287 39.53 3.04 20.03
N SER A 288 38.43 3.33 20.72
CA SER A 288 38.28 4.59 21.47
C SER A 288 39.02 4.56 22.80
N GLY A 289 39.00 3.43 23.53
CA GLY A 289 39.75 3.27 24.78
C GLY A 289 41.27 3.29 24.56
N ALA A 290 41.76 2.87 23.39
CA ALA A 290 43.17 3.01 23.02
C ALA A 290 43.61 4.47 22.79
N LYS A 291 42.68 5.42 22.62
CA LYS A 291 43.02 6.85 22.50
C LYS A 291 43.17 7.57 23.85
N GLU A 292 42.55 7.06 24.92
CA GLU A 292 42.62 7.67 26.26
C GLU A 292 43.86 7.25 27.06
N LEU A 293 44.66 6.32 26.54
CA LEU A 293 45.92 5.84 27.16
C LEU A 293 47.18 6.42 26.50
N GLN A 294 47.03 7.46 25.65
CA GLN A 294 48.13 8.14 24.97
C GLN A 294 48.25 9.65 25.29
N GLU A 295 47.51 10.14 26.28
CA GLU A 295 47.72 11.45 26.93
C GLU A 295 48.18 11.24 28.38
#